data_AF-A0A3D2XK66-F1
#
_entry.id   AF-A0A3D2XK66-F1
#
_cell.length_a   1.000
_cell.length_b   1.000
_cell.length_c   1.000
_cell.angle_alpha   90.00
_cell.angle_beta   90.00
_cell.angle_gamma   90.00
#
_symmetry.space_group_name_H-M   'P 1'
#
loop_
_entity.id
_entity.type
_entity.pdbx_description
1 polymer ?
#
loop_
_entity_poly.entity_id
_entity_poly.type
_entity_poly.pdbx_seq_one_letter_code
_entity_poly.pdbx_strand_id
1 'polypeptide(L)'
;MQSDIDYDLLEKIKPWMYFFTDAFESSRYLNGLNFGKHPEHPVKQIRTKVYDIVSNTVLDTWITNFSGYVYSPDKYVLQTTMTGDTQQGLSHLLGTMRFSYQCKK
;
A
#
# COMPACT_ATOMS: atom_id res chain seq x y z
N MET A 1 -17.28 -4.49 -4.12
CA MET A 1 -16.25 -3.44 -4.28
C MET A 1 -15.25 -3.93 -5.32
N GLN A 2 -14.70 -3.02 -6.13
CA GLN A 2 -13.63 -3.32 -7.08
C GLN A 2 -12.46 -2.38 -6.79
N SER A 3 -11.25 -2.92 -6.73
CA SER A 3 -10.04 -2.14 -6.49
C SER A 3 -9.05 -2.30 -7.64
N ASP A 4 -8.51 -1.18 -8.10
CA ASP A 4 -7.48 -1.09 -9.11
C ASP A 4 -6.22 -0.45 -8.50
N ILE A 5 -5.05 -0.94 -8.89
CA ILE A 5 -3.76 -0.49 -8.35
C ILE A 5 -2.87 -0.03 -9.51
N ASP A 6 -2.39 1.21 -9.40
CA ASP A 6 -1.43 1.80 -10.32
C ASP A 6 -0.02 1.74 -9.73
N TYR A 7 0.96 1.49 -10.60
CA TYR A 7 2.37 1.29 -10.24
C TYR A 7 3.29 2.28 -10.96
N ASP A 8 4.43 2.58 -10.36
CA ASP A 8 5.54 3.18 -11.11
C ASP A 8 6.37 2.12 -11.83
N LEU A 9 6.09 1.92 -13.11
CA LEU A 9 6.81 0.93 -13.91
C LEU A 9 8.24 1.35 -14.28
N LEU A 10 8.62 2.62 -14.03
CA LEU A 10 9.98 3.12 -14.29
C LEU A 10 10.95 2.76 -13.15
N GLU A 11 10.43 2.52 -11.96
CA GLU A 11 11.24 2.24 -10.76
C GLU A 11 11.09 0.78 -10.36
N LYS A 12 12.23 0.11 -10.14
CA LYS A 12 12.27 -1.28 -9.69
C LYS A 12 12.69 -1.34 -8.22
N ILE A 13 11.85 -1.96 -7.41
CA ILE A 13 12.06 -2.24 -6.00
C ILE A 13 12.22 -3.74 -5.78
N LYS A 14 12.91 -4.11 -4.70
CA LYS A 14 13.00 -5.50 -4.28
C LYS A 14 11.66 -5.90 -3.64
N PRO A 15 10.99 -6.98 -4.10
CA PRO A 15 9.78 -7.47 -3.46
C PRO A 15 10.07 -7.76 -2.00
N TRP A 16 9.27 -7.18 -1.12
CA TRP A 16 9.43 -7.39 0.30
C TRP A 16 8.09 -7.31 1.01
N MET A 17 7.99 -8.05 2.11
CA MET A 17 6.84 -8.02 2.99
C MET A 17 7.08 -6.93 4.03
N TYR A 18 6.29 -5.85 3.97
CA TYR A 18 6.36 -4.79 4.97
C TYR A 18 5.43 -5.16 6.11
N PHE A 19 6.00 -5.35 7.30
CA PHE A 19 5.20 -5.54 8.51
C PHE A 19 4.76 -4.17 8.99
N PHE A 20 3.45 -3.95 9.09
CA PHE A 20 2.90 -2.74 9.67
C PHE A 20 2.39 -3.04 11.07
N THR A 21 2.68 -2.13 11.99
CA THR A 21 2.04 -2.12 13.30
C THR A 21 0.72 -1.38 13.14
N ASP A 22 -0.41 -2.09 13.22
CA ASP A 22 -1.73 -1.45 13.25
C ASP A 22 -2.41 -1.67 14.60
N ALA A 23 -3.10 -0.61 15.04
CA ALA A 23 -4.10 -0.50 16.09
C ALA A 23 -3.78 -1.05 17.51
N PHE A 24 -4.18 -0.27 18.53
CA PHE A 24 -3.99 -0.56 19.96
C PHE A 24 -4.59 -1.91 20.44
N GLU A 25 -5.43 -2.58 19.65
CA GLU A 25 -6.21 -3.76 20.10
C GLU A 25 -6.10 -5.00 19.21
N SER A 26 -5.30 -5.01 18.13
CA SER A 26 -5.16 -6.20 17.28
C SER A 26 -3.71 -6.74 17.25
N SER A 27 -3.61 -8.06 17.29
CA SER A 27 -2.38 -8.82 17.52
C SER A 27 -1.25 -8.48 16.52
N ARG A 28 -0.21 -7.83 17.04
CA ARG A 28 1.21 -7.63 16.63
C ARG A 28 1.74 -7.82 15.19
N TYR A 29 1.07 -8.42 14.21
CA TYR A 29 1.66 -8.68 12.90
C TYR A 29 0.61 -8.67 11.78
N LEU A 30 0.10 -7.49 11.41
CA LEU A 30 -0.63 -7.33 10.16
C LEU A 30 0.38 -7.03 9.04
N ASN A 31 0.42 -7.92 8.05
CA ASN A 31 1.33 -7.82 6.92
C ASN A 31 0.76 -6.86 5.87
N GLY A 32 1.50 -5.83 5.49
CA GLY A 32 1.23 -5.06 4.28
C GLY A 32 2.12 -5.57 3.16
N LEU A 33 1.49 -6.31 2.26
CA LEU A 33 2.17 -7.06 1.22
C LEU A 33 1.91 -6.36 -0.11
N ASN A 34 2.98 -6.01 -0.84
CA ASN A 34 2.83 -5.57 -2.24
C ASN A 34 2.52 -6.82 -3.09
N PHE A 35 1.26 -7.26 -3.07
CA PHE A 35 0.78 -8.48 -3.75
C PHE A 35 0.10 -8.25 -5.09
N GLY A 36 -0.02 -7.00 -5.56
CA GLY A 36 -0.67 -6.81 -6.85
C GLY A 36 0.25 -7.20 -8.01
N LYS A 37 -0.19 -6.94 -9.23
CA LYS A 37 0.40 -7.51 -10.46
C LYS A 37 1.88 -7.17 -10.68
N HIS A 38 2.37 -6.13 -10.03
CA HIS A 38 3.73 -5.61 -10.16
C HIS A 38 4.42 -5.47 -8.79
N PRO A 39 4.73 -6.59 -8.11
CA PRO A 39 5.30 -6.55 -6.75
C PRO A 39 6.73 -5.98 -6.71
N GLU A 40 7.41 -5.95 -7.85
CA GLU A 40 8.72 -5.34 -8.07
C GLU A 40 8.66 -3.83 -8.36
N HIS A 41 7.48 -3.22 -8.32
CA HIS A 41 7.27 -1.80 -8.60
C HIS A 41 6.55 -1.11 -7.44
N PRO A 42 6.91 0.13 -7.11
CA PRO A 42 6.24 0.87 -6.06
C PRO A 42 4.82 1.24 -6.52
N VAL A 43 3.87 1.15 -5.59
CA VAL A 43 2.48 1.55 -5.84
C VAL A 43 2.41 3.06 -5.91
N LYS A 44 1.66 3.63 -6.86
CA LYS A 44 1.38 5.06 -6.97
C LYS A 44 0.02 5.41 -6.40
N GLN A 45 -0.98 4.59 -6.70
CA GLN A 45 -2.35 4.86 -6.33
C GLN A 45 -3.13 3.55 -6.19
N ILE A 46 -4.04 3.52 -5.23
CA ILE A 46 -5.06 2.49 -5.11
C ILE A 46 -6.41 3.18 -5.20
N ARG A 47 -7.24 2.74 -6.15
CA ARG A 47 -8.58 3.25 -6.37
C ARG A 47 -9.60 2.15 -6.11
N THR A 48 -10.50 2.37 -5.16
CA THR A 48 -11.56 1.41 -4.84
C THR A 48 -12.92 2.01 -5.16
N LYS A 49 -13.67 1.34 -6.03
CA LYS A 49 -15.06 1.67 -6.36
C LYS A 49 -16.00 0.84 -5.49
N VAL A 50 -16.90 1.54 -4.83
CA VAL A 50 -18.01 0.95 -4.08
C VAL A 50 -19.23 0.95 -4.99
N TYR A 51 -19.88 -0.20 -5.12
CA TYR A 51 -21.02 -0.37 -6.02
C TYR A 51 -22.28 -0.64 -5.22
N ASP A 52 -23.39 -0.13 -5.72
CA ASP A 52 -24.72 -0.55 -5.32
C ASP A 52 -24.98 -1.96 -5.85
N ILE A 53 -25.30 -2.89 -4.96
CA ILE A 53 -25.43 -4.31 -5.31
C ILE A 53 -26.68 -4.61 -6.15
N VAL A 54 -27.67 -3.71 -6.18
CA VAL A 54 -28.95 -3.91 -6.87
C VAL A 54 -28.88 -3.36 -8.31
N SER A 55 -28.33 -2.17 -8.47
CA SER A 55 -28.25 -1.43 -9.72
C SER A 55 -26.89 -1.55 -10.42
N ASN A 56 -25.89 -2.13 -9.75
CA ASN A 56 -24.50 -2.22 -10.20
C ASN A 56 -23.89 -0.86 -10.58
N THR A 57 -24.41 0.23 -9.99
CA THR A 57 -23.90 1.59 -10.20
C THR A 57 -22.81 1.90 -9.18
N VAL A 58 -21.86 2.76 -9.56
CA VAL A 58 -20.82 3.23 -8.62
C VAL A 58 -21.46 4.21 -7.64
N LEU A 59 -21.45 3.86 -6.36
CA LEU A 59 -21.89 4.71 -5.26
C LEU A 59 -20.80 5.67 -4.82
N ASP A 60 -19.57 5.18 -4.77
CA ASP A 60 -18.43 5.95 -4.25
C ASP A 60 -17.12 5.47 -4.87
N THR A 61 -16.10 6.33 -4.85
CA THR A 61 -14.73 6.02 -5.28
C THR A 61 -13.73 6.56 -4.28
N TRP A 62 -13.03 5.65 -3.61
CA TRP A 62 -11.96 5.98 -2.68
C TRP A 62 -10.61 5.93 -3.39
N ILE A 63 -9.75 6.90 -3.10
CA ILE A 63 -8.44 7.05 -3.72
C ILE A 63 -7.39 7.25 -2.62
N THR A 64 -6.43 6.32 -2.55
CA THR A 64 -5.23 6.47 -1.73
C THR A 64 -4.02 6.63 -2.64
N ASN A 65 -3.23 7.67 -2.40
CA ASN A 65 -2.02 7.97 -3.16
C ASN A 65 -0.78 7.65 -2.33
N PHE A 66 0.28 7.26 -3.02
CA PHE A 66 1.56 6.87 -2.44
C PHE A 66 2.68 7.66 -3.12
N SER A 67 3.55 8.26 -2.33
CA SER A 67 4.61 9.14 -2.82
C SER A 67 5.79 9.18 -1.86
N GLY A 68 6.82 9.98 -2.16
CA GLY A 68 7.93 10.19 -1.23
C GLY A 68 8.72 8.94 -0.90
N TYR A 69 8.79 8.00 -1.86
CA TYR A 69 9.49 6.74 -1.67
C TYR A 69 10.98 6.97 -1.45
N VAL A 70 11.52 6.36 -0.40
CA VAL A 70 12.96 6.28 -0.16
C VAL A 70 13.36 4.82 -0.19
N TYR A 71 14.46 4.52 -0.88
CA TYR A 71 14.95 3.16 -1.02
C TYR A 71 16.32 2.99 -0.36
N SER A 72 16.60 1.78 0.10
CA SER A 72 17.95 1.38 0.47
C SER A 72 18.83 1.19 -0.77
N PRO A 73 20.17 1.08 -0.62
CA PRO A 73 21.07 0.81 -1.74
C PRO A 73 20.75 -0.47 -2.52
N ASP A 74 20.23 -1.49 -1.83
CA ASP A 74 19.77 -2.79 -2.38
C ASP A 74 18.27 -2.81 -2.74
N LYS A 75 17.66 -1.62 -2.89
CA LYS A 75 16.32 -1.38 -3.46
C LYS A 75 15.13 -1.84 -2.61
N TYR A 76 15.29 -1.98 -1.30
CA TYR A 76 14.15 -2.11 -0.38
C TYR A 76 13.50 -0.76 -0.11
N VAL A 77 12.17 -0.72 0.05
CA VAL A 77 11.48 0.52 0.46
C VAL A 77 11.75 0.77 1.93
N LEU A 78 12.29 1.94 2.23
CA LEU A 78 12.56 2.45 3.57
C LEU A 78 11.53 3.47 4.02
N GLN A 79 10.86 4.13 3.07
CA GLN A 79 9.84 5.12 3.37
C GLN A 79 8.82 5.19 2.26
N THR A 80 7.58 5.51 2.61
CA THR A 80 6.55 6.02 1.69
C THR A 80 5.64 6.98 2.45
N THR A 81 4.96 7.88 1.73
CA THR A 81 3.96 8.78 2.28
C THR A 81 2.62 8.49 1.62
N MET A 82 1.62 8.18 2.46
CA MET A 82 0.26 7.89 2.05
C MET A 82 -0.65 9.10 2.25
N THR A 83 -1.49 9.42 1.26
CA THR A 83 -2.49 10.50 1.32
C THR A 83 -3.81 10.08 0.68
N GLY A 84 -4.89 10.83 0.92
CA GLY A 84 -6.22 10.55 0.38
C GLY A 84 -7.08 9.76 1.35
N ASP A 85 -7.90 8.86 0.81
CA ASP A 85 -8.88 8.11 1.59
C ASP A 85 -8.24 6.95 2.35
N THR A 86 -8.77 6.65 3.53
CA THR A 86 -8.44 5.42 4.26
C THR A 86 -9.28 4.27 3.72
N GLN A 87 -8.63 3.17 3.32
CA GLN A 87 -9.31 2.00 2.75
C GLN A 87 -9.07 0.79 3.64
N GLN A 88 -10.10 -0.04 3.85
CA GLN A 88 -9.98 -1.27 4.63
C GLN A 88 -8.91 -2.19 4.03
N GLY A 89 -8.05 -2.76 4.88
CA GLY A 89 -6.94 -3.62 4.45
C GLY A 89 -5.65 -2.88 4.09
N LEU A 90 -5.68 -1.54 4.01
CA LEU A 90 -4.46 -0.74 4.13
C LEU A 90 -4.23 -0.45 5.61
N SER A 91 -3.06 -0.83 6.11
CA SER A 91 -2.62 -0.50 7.48
C SER A 91 -2.73 1.01 7.69
N HIS A 92 -3.51 1.40 8.72
CA HIS A 92 -4.17 2.69 8.88
C HIS A 92 -3.25 3.91 9.14
N LEU A 93 -2.29 4.22 8.28
CA LEU A 93 -1.37 5.34 8.50
C LEU A 93 -1.34 6.26 7.28
N LEU A 94 -2.30 7.20 7.22
CA LEU A 94 -2.10 8.42 6.43
C LEU A 94 -0.86 9.15 6.99
N GLY A 95 -0.03 9.66 6.08
CA GLY A 95 1.25 10.28 6.41
C GLY A 95 2.46 9.40 6.08
N THR A 96 3.60 9.75 6.66
CA THR A 96 4.89 9.14 6.31
C THR A 96 5.12 7.88 7.13
N MET A 97 5.20 6.75 6.44
CA MET A 97 5.56 5.46 7.00
C MET A 97 7.02 5.18 6.74
N ARG A 98 7.70 4.66 7.76
CA ARG A 98 9.12 4.29 7.70
C ARG A 98 9.26 2.81 7.98
N PHE A 99 10.12 2.18 7.20
CA PHE A 99 10.35 0.75 7.22
C PHE A 99 11.78 0.46 7.60
N SER A 100 11.95 -0.67 8.27
CA SER A 100 13.23 -1.31 8.45
C SER A 100 13.13 -2.74 7.95
N TYR A 101 14.21 -3.23 7.36
CA TYR A 101 14.34 -4.63 6.97
C TYR A 101 15.55 -5.20 7.69
N GLN A 102 15.42 -6.43 8.21
CA GLN A 102 16.56 -7.20 8.68
C GLN A 102 17.04 -8.08 7.54
N CYS A 103 18.19 -7.76 6.98
CA CYS A 103 18.90 -8.73 6.15
C CYS A 103 19.26 -9.93 7.01
N LYS A 104 18.96 -11.15 6.52
CA LYS A 104 19.67 -12.33 7.02
C LYS A 104 21.12 -12.20 6.55
N LYS A 105 22.05 -12.20 7.50
CA LYS A 105 23.48 -12.40 7.23
C LYS A 105 23.70 -13.79 6.66
#